data_AF-A0A425VVE3-F1
#
_entry.id   AF-A0A425VVE3-F1
#
_cell.length_a   1.000
_cell.length_b   1.000
_cell.length_c   1.000
_cell.angle_alpha   90.00
_cell.angle_beta   90.00
_cell.angle_gamma   90.00
#
_symmetry.space_group_name_H-M   'P 1'
#
loop_
_entity.id
_entity.type
_entity.pdbx_description
1 polymer ?
#
loop_
_entity_poly.entity_id
_entity_poly.type
_entity_poly.pdbx_seq_one_letter_code
_entity_poly.pdbx_strand_id
1 'polypeptide(L)'
;MYTIGQVSRMFDLPVSTIRYYDKMGLLPGLARTSGTRRFGEEQLEALRVIECLKRSGLEIRDIRHFMELCQEGPATYRERLDLFEEQRRKVDEKIAELERTRAMIDWKRWYYETAAKRGNEDFMVGAPDSLPEDGRRLWSAAHADRSQADAGEQDIREALEESRADFAAGRYYKNRASLMTAVTGKRARRTTA
;
A
#
# COMPACT_ATOMS: atom_id res chain seq x y z
N MET A 1 -11.98 -26.21 1.61
CA MET A 1 -13.22 -25.48 1.96
C MET A 1 -13.23 -25.15 3.44
N TYR A 2 -13.49 -23.90 3.79
CA TYR A 2 -13.38 -23.34 5.15
C TYR A 2 -14.75 -22.94 5.70
N THR A 3 -14.92 -23.02 7.02
CA THR A 3 -16.07 -22.44 7.72
C THR A 3 -15.88 -20.94 7.93
N ILE A 4 -16.97 -20.21 8.15
CA ILE A 4 -16.88 -18.77 8.47
C ILE A 4 -16.03 -18.49 9.72
N GLY A 5 -16.03 -19.38 10.71
CA GLY A 5 -15.20 -19.25 11.90
C GLY A 5 -13.70 -19.47 11.62
N GLN A 6 -13.35 -20.34 10.67
CA GLN A 6 -11.96 -20.48 10.23
C GLN A 6 -11.51 -19.25 9.44
N VAL A 7 -12.33 -18.76 8.51
CA VAL A 7 -12.05 -17.54 7.74
C VAL A 7 -11.90 -16.34 8.64
N SER A 8 -12.79 -16.19 9.64
CA SER A 8 -12.70 -15.15 10.67
C SER A 8 -11.33 -15.13 11.35
N ARG A 9 -10.78 -16.29 11.73
CA ARG A 9 -9.43 -16.38 12.32
C ARG A 9 -8.31 -16.13 11.31
N MET A 10 -8.46 -16.59 10.08
CA MET A 10 -7.43 -16.45 9.04
C MET A 10 -7.22 -14.98 8.62
N PHE A 11 -8.30 -14.21 8.59
CA PHE A 11 -8.31 -12.81 8.14
C PHE A 11 -8.37 -11.80 9.29
N ASP A 12 -8.42 -12.28 10.54
CA ASP A 12 -8.65 -11.46 11.74
C ASP A 12 -9.88 -10.54 11.59
N LEU A 13 -10.97 -11.12 11.05
CA LEU A 13 -12.22 -10.42 10.81
C LEU A 13 -13.32 -10.96 11.71
N PRO A 14 -14.15 -10.11 12.33
CA PRO A 14 -15.36 -10.57 12.99
C PRO A 14 -16.25 -11.35 12.03
N VAL A 15 -16.87 -12.43 12.52
CA VAL A 15 -17.85 -13.22 11.76
C VAL A 15 -18.98 -12.32 11.21
N SER A 16 -19.38 -11.30 11.96
CA SER A 16 -20.36 -10.30 11.53
C SER A 16 -19.91 -9.52 10.28
N THR A 17 -18.63 -9.16 10.17
CA THR A 17 -18.07 -8.47 9.00
C THR A 17 -18.11 -9.37 7.76
N ILE A 18 -17.74 -10.64 7.90
CA ILE A 18 -17.81 -11.60 6.78
C ILE A 18 -19.26 -11.81 6.34
N ARG A 19 -20.21 -11.92 7.28
CA ARG A 19 -21.65 -11.99 6.97
C ARG A 19 -22.15 -10.72 6.30
N TYR A 20 -21.63 -9.56 6.69
CA TYR A 20 -21.96 -8.28 6.08
C TYR A 20 -21.50 -8.24 4.61
N TYR A 21 -20.27 -8.64 4.30
CA TYR A 21 -19.77 -8.70 2.92
C TYR A 21 -20.61 -9.61 2.03
N ASP A 22 -20.96 -10.78 2.56
CA ASP A 22 -21.85 -11.72 1.89
C ASP A 22 -23.24 -11.11 1.63
N LYS A 23 -23.84 -10.45 2.63
CA LYS A 23 -25.12 -9.73 2.48
C LYS A 23 -25.03 -8.62 1.43
N MET A 24 -23.87 -7.97 1.30
CA MET A 24 -23.61 -6.94 0.31
C MET A 24 -23.27 -7.50 -1.08
N GLY A 25 -23.31 -8.82 -1.27
CA GLY A 25 -23.06 -9.47 -2.57
C GLY A 25 -21.58 -9.52 -2.97
N LEU A 26 -20.66 -9.25 -2.04
CA LEU A 26 -19.22 -9.20 -2.33
C LEU A 26 -18.57 -10.59 -2.44
N LEU A 27 -19.27 -11.65 -2.06
CA LEU A 27 -18.74 -13.01 -2.03
C LEU A 27 -19.59 -13.95 -2.90
N PRO A 28 -19.56 -13.77 -4.23
CA PRO A 28 -20.33 -14.62 -5.14
C PRO A 28 -19.85 -16.08 -5.06
N GLY A 29 -20.77 -17.01 -5.31
CA GLY A 29 -20.45 -18.43 -5.43
C GLY A 29 -20.19 -19.19 -4.13
N LEU A 30 -20.59 -18.66 -2.96
CA LEU A 30 -20.43 -19.38 -1.68
C LEU A 30 -21.20 -20.71 -1.70
N ALA A 31 -20.46 -21.81 -1.73
CA ALA A 31 -21.00 -23.15 -1.65
C ALA A 31 -21.70 -23.39 -0.31
N ARG A 32 -22.71 -24.28 -0.31
CA ARG A 32 -23.34 -24.77 0.91
C ARG A 32 -23.01 -26.24 1.10
N THR A 33 -22.53 -26.58 2.29
CA THR A 33 -22.36 -27.98 2.72
C THR A 33 -23.13 -28.17 4.01
N SER A 34 -24.12 -29.06 3.99
CA SER A 34 -25.01 -29.33 5.12
C SER A 34 -25.69 -28.05 5.64
N GLY A 35 -26.23 -27.24 4.73
CA GLY A 35 -26.91 -25.97 5.04
C GLY A 35 -25.99 -24.79 5.41
N THR A 36 -24.70 -25.04 5.66
CA THR A 36 -23.73 -24.02 6.09
C THR A 36 -22.87 -23.52 4.93
N ARG A 37 -22.68 -22.21 4.84
CA ARG A 37 -21.78 -21.58 3.86
C ARG A 37 -20.34 -22.03 4.05
N ARG A 38 -19.69 -22.40 2.95
CA ARG A 38 -18.30 -22.83 2.88
C ARG A 38 -17.54 -21.93 1.91
N PHE A 39 -16.31 -21.59 2.30
CA PHE A 39 -15.43 -20.72 1.54
C PHE A 39 -14.39 -21.58 0.82
N GLY A 40 -14.34 -21.50 -0.50
CA GLY A 40 -13.27 -22.07 -1.31
C GLY A 40 -12.13 -21.07 -1.48
N GLU A 41 -11.08 -21.47 -2.21
CA GLU A 41 -9.93 -20.61 -2.49
C GLU A 41 -10.34 -19.31 -3.19
N GLU A 42 -11.27 -19.37 -4.15
CA GLU A 42 -11.78 -18.17 -4.85
C GLU A 42 -12.39 -17.14 -3.89
N GLN A 43 -13.16 -17.58 -2.90
CA GLN A 43 -13.73 -16.66 -1.90
C GLN A 43 -12.67 -16.13 -0.93
N LEU A 44 -11.61 -16.89 -0.66
CA LEU A 44 -10.49 -16.38 0.14
C LEU A 44 -9.72 -15.31 -0.63
N GLU A 45 -9.45 -15.52 -1.91
CA GLU A 45 -8.80 -14.51 -2.76
C GLU A 45 -9.67 -13.27 -2.92
N ALA A 46 -10.99 -13.42 -3.11
CA ALA A 46 -11.92 -12.29 -3.10
C ALA A 46 -11.85 -11.51 -1.79
N LEU A 47 -11.82 -12.20 -0.63
CA LEU A 47 -11.67 -11.54 0.67
C LEU A 47 -10.34 -10.78 0.81
N ARG A 48 -9.23 -11.32 0.31
CA ARG A 48 -7.93 -10.61 0.31
C ARG A 48 -8.03 -9.31 -0.47
N VAL A 49 -8.66 -9.34 -1.65
CA VAL A 49 -8.83 -8.15 -2.49
C VAL A 49 -9.77 -7.13 -1.84
N ILE A 50 -10.91 -7.56 -1.31
CA ILE A 50 -11.87 -6.70 -0.60
C ILE A 50 -11.17 -5.97 0.56
N GLU A 51 -10.42 -6.70 1.39
CA GLU A 51 -9.70 -6.10 2.51
C GLU A 51 -8.58 -5.16 2.05
N CYS A 52 -7.88 -5.48 0.96
CA CYS A 52 -6.88 -4.59 0.37
C CYS A 52 -7.50 -3.26 -0.11
N LEU A 53 -8.61 -3.33 -0.85
CA LEU A 53 -9.30 -2.14 -1.36
C LEU A 53 -9.91 -1.31 -0.22
N LYS A 54 -10.49 -1.97 0.78
CA LYS A 54 -11.02 -1.27 1.97
C LYS A 54 -9.92 -0.55 2.74
N ARG A 55 -8.76 -1.20 2.94
CA ARG A 55 -7.61 -0.61 3.66
C ARG A 55 -6.98 0.55 2.90
N SER A 56 -7.06 0.56 1.57
CA SER A 56 -6.63 1.71 0.78
C SER A 56 -7.65 2.86 0.75
N GLY A 57 -8.80 2.71 1.43
CA GLY A 57 -9.80 3.76 1.60
C GLY A 57 -10.95 3.72 0.61
N LEU A 58 -11.08 2.64 -0.17
CA LEU A 58 -12.18 2.48 -1.10
C LEU A 58 -13.49 2.13 -0.37
N GLU A 59 -14.60 2.74 -0.78
CA GLU A 59 -15.90 2.49 -0.15
C GLU A 59 -16.48 1.13 -0.56
N ILE A 60 -17.30 0.53 0.31
CA ILE A 60 -17.95 -0.76 0.05
C ILE A 60 -18.81 -0.74 -1.23
N ARG A 61 -19.39 0.41 -1.60
CA ARG A 61 -20.12 0.58 -2.86
C ARG A 61 -19.21 0.34 -4.07
N ASP A 62 -18.02 0.93 -4.07
CA ASP A 62 -17.11 0.89 -5.21
C ASP A 62 -16.40 -0.48 -5.27
N ILE A 63 -16.14 -1.09 -4.12
CA ILE A 63 -15.69 -2.49 -4.04
C ILE A 63 -16.75 -3.44 -4.63
N ARG A 64 -18.04 -3.18 -4.39
CA ARG A 64 -19.12 -3.97 -5.02
C ARG A 64 -19.09 -3.84 -6.53
N HIS A 65 -18.96 -2.62 -7.05
CA HIS A 65 -18.85 -2.40 -8.48
C HIS A 65 -17.68 -3.18 -9.09
N PHE A 66 -16.51 -3.18 -8.43
CA PHE A 66 -15.39 -4.04 -8.85
C PHE A 66 -15.75 -5.54 -8.87
N MET A 67 -16.51 -6.03 -7.89
CA MET A 67 -16.96 -7.44 -7.87
C MET A 67 -17.99 -7.75 -8.95
N GLU A 68 -18.79 -6.78 -9.40
CA GLU A 68 -19.70 -6.89 -10.54
C GLU A 68 -18.91 -6.97 -11.85
N LEU A 69 -17.95 -6.05 -12.06
CA LEU A 69 -17.03 -6.10 -13.19
C LEU A 69 -16.34 -7.47 -13.26
N CYS A 70 -15.94 -8.03 -12.12
CA CYS A 70 -15.35 -9.37 -12.05
C CYS A 70 -16.22 -10.47 -12.68
N GLN A 71 -17.54 -10.41 -12.44
CA GLN A 71 -18.51 -11.39 -12.92
C GLN A 71 -18.81 -11.26 -14.43
N GLU A 72 -18.68 -10.06 -15.00
CA GLU A 72 -18.85 -9.81 -16.43
C GLU A 72 -17.72 -10.42 -17.28
N GLY A 73 -16.61 -10.82 -16.66
CA GLY A 73 -15.53 -11.53 -17.34
C GLY A 73 -14.63 -10.62 -18.18
N PRO A 74 -13.93 -11.15 -19.20
CA PRO A 74 -12.78 -10.49 -19.83
C PRO A 74 -13.03 -9.09 -20.42
N ALA A 75 -14.27 -8.76 -20.77
CA ALA A 75 -14.63 -7.47 -21.34
C ALA A 75 -14.28 -6.29 -20.41
N THR A 76 -14.32 -6.49 -19.10
CA THR A 76 -14.10 -5.44 -18.10
C THR A 76 -12.67 -5.37 -17.56
N TYR A 77 -11.72 -6.10 -18.16
CA TYR A 77 -10.32 -6.10 -17.67
C TYR A 77 -9.69 -4.71 -17.67
N ARG A 78 -10.04 -3.87 -18.65
CA ARG A 78 -9.52 -2.49 -18.70
C ARG A 78 -10.03 -1.66 -17.54
N GLU A 79 -11.33 -1.66 -17.29
CA GLU A 79 -11.96 -0.92 -16.19
C GLU A 79 -11.44 -1.36 -14.82
N ARG A 80 -11.24 -2.68 -14.63
CA ARG A 80 -10.64 -3.22 -13.41
C ARG A 80 -9.20 -2.74 -13.21
N LEU A 81 -8.40 -2.71 -14.28
CA LEU A 81 -7.03 -2.22 -14.23
C LEU A 81 -7.00 -0.73 -13.87
N ASP A 82 -7.82 0.08 -14.54
CA ASP A 82 -7.91 1.52 -14.31
C ASP A 82 -8.29 1.83 -12.84
N LEU A 83 -9.19 1.03 -12.25
CA LEU A 83 -9.53 1.12 -10.81
C LEU A 83 -8.32 0.88 -9.91
N PHE A 84 -7.51 -0.14 -10.19
CA PHE A 84 -6.30 -0.44 -9.40
C PHE A 84 -5.17 0.58 -9.62
N GLU A 85 -5.03 1.11 -10.83
CA GLU A 85 -4.07 2.18 -11.12
C GLU A 85 -4.41 3.44 -10.33
N GLU A 86 -5.69 3.86 -10.33
CA GLU A 86 -6.13 5.01 -9.54
C GLU A 86 -5.98 4.77 -8.04
N GLN A 87 -6.33 3.57 -7.56
CA GLN A 87 -6.20 3.28 -6.14
C GLN A 87 -4.75 3.19 -5.68
N ARG A 88 -3.85 2.68 -6.53
CA ARG A 88 -2.42 2.72 -6.29
C ARG A 88 -1.93 4.16 -6.16
N ARG A 89 -2.32 5.04 -7.08
CA ARG A 89 -1.95 6.47 -7.05
C ARG A 89 -2.32 7.12 -5.72
N LYS A 90 -3.55 6.90 -5.24
CA LYS A 90 -4.01 7.41 -3.93
C LYS A 90 -3.23 6.85 -2.74
N VAL A 91 -2.84 5.57 -2.80
CA VAL A 91 -2.02 4.96 -1.76
C VAL A 91 -0.61 5.56 -1.76
N ASP A 92 -0.01 5.76 -2.94
CA ASP A 92 1.32 6.37 -3.08
C ASP A 92 1.32 7.82 -2.56
N GLU A 93 0.29 8.61 -2.89
CA GLU A 93 0.06 9.95 -2.30
C GLU A 93 -0.01 9.90 -0.77
N LYS A 94 -0.75 8.92 -0.22
CA LYS A 94 -0.89 8.77 1.22
C LYS A 94 0.42 8.35 1.89
N ILE A 95 1.21 7.49 1.25
CA ILE A 95 2.55 7.12 1.71
C ILE A 95 3.44 8.36 1.78
N ALA A 96 3.47 9.18 0.73
CA ALA A 96 4.24 10.42 0.71
C ALA A 96 3.80 11.42 1.80
N GLU A 97 2.50 11.53 2.08
CA GLU A 97 1.98 12.32 3.21
C GLU A 97 2.44 11.76 4.57
N LEU A 98 2.36 10.45 4.76
CA LEU A 98 2.77 9.79 6.00
C LEU A 98 4.28 9.87 6.22
N GLU A 99 5.09 9.80 5.17
CA GLU A 99 6.54 9.97 5.23
C GLU A 99 6.93 11.38 5.65
N ARG A 100 6.24 12.42 5.14
CA ARG A 100 6.41 13.81 5.59
C ARG A 100 6.03 13.97 7.06
N THR A 101 4.91 13.38 7.46
CA THR A 101 4.48 13.37 8.86
C THR A 101 5.52 12.69 9.75
N ARG A 102 6.06 11.55 9.30
CA ARG A 102 7.13 10.82 9.98
C ARG A 102 8.41 11.65 10.10
N ALA A 103 8.79 12.40 9.06
CA ALA A 103 9.97 13.26 9.10
C ALA A 103 9.85 14.34 10.19
N MET A 104 8.69 14.97 10.33
CA MET A 104 8.43 15.94 11.41
C MET A 104 8.50 15.28 12.80
N ILE A 105 7.94 14.09 12.94
CA ILE A 105 8.00 13.32 14.20
C ILE A 105 9.45 12.97 14.55
N ASP A 106 10.23 12.47 13.58
CA ASP A 106 11.64 12.10 13.76
C ASP A 106 12.48 13.34 14.14
N TRP A 107 12.23 14.49 13.51
CA TRP A 107 12.84 15.77 13.90
C TRP A 107 12.51 16.13 15.35
N LYS A 108 11.24 16.10 15.76
CA LYS A 108 10.83 16.42 17.14
C LYS A 108 11.37 15.43 18.15
N ARG A 109 11.51 14.16 17.79
CA ARG A 109 12.16 13.14 18.61
C ARG A 109 13.63 13.52 18.86
N TRP A 110 14.40 13.80 17.81
CA TRP A 110 15.79 14.23 17.93
C TRP A 110 15.94 15.52 18.75
N TYR A 111 15.06 16.49 18.51
CA TYR A 111 15.01 17.75 19.25
C TYR A 111 14.89 17.52 20.75
N TYR A 112 13.88 16.76 21.18
CA TYR A 112 13.64 16.55 22.61
C TYR A 112 14.65 15.60 23.25
N GLU A 113 15.20 14.64 22.51
CA GLU A 113 16.35 13.86 22.98
C GLU A 113 17.57 14.74 23.24
N THR A 114 17.80 15.75 22.39
CA THR A 114 18.92 16.69 22.54
C THR A 114 18.66 17.67 23.68
N ALA A 115 17.46 18.25 23.76
CA ALA A 115 17.07 19.16 24.83
C ALA A 115 17.12 18.48 26.20
N ALA A 116 16.60 17.25 26.32
CA ALA A 116 16.65 16.49 27.56
C ALA A 116 18.08 16.18 28.02
N LYS A 117 19.00 15.88 27.07
CA LYS A 117 20.42 15.66 27.38
C LYS A 117 21.15 16.93 27.83
N ARG A 118 20.78 18.09 27.28
CA ARG A 118 21.44 19.37 27.57
C ARG A 118 20.79 20.16 28.71
N GLY A 119 19.52 19.89 29.02
CA GLY A 119 18.73 20.65 29.98
C GLY A 119 18.27 22.02 29.49
N ASN A 120 18.44 22.34 28.20
CA ASN A 120 18.05 23.60 27.57
C ASN A 120 17.79 23.44 26.06
N GLU A 121 17.37 24.51 25.39
CA GLU A 121 17.10 24.54 23.94
C GLU A 121 18.07 25.44 23.17
N ASP A 122 19.19 25.85 23.77
CA ASP A 122 20.12 26.84 23.21
C ASP A 122 20.75 26.40 21.88
N PHE A 123 20.77 25.10 21.60
CA PHE A 123 21.24 24.52 20.34
C PHE A 123 20.38 24.91 19.13
N MET A 124 19.19 25.47 19.35
CA MET A 124 18.32 25.99 18.30
C MET A 124 18.67 27.41 17.87
N VAL A 125 19.48 28.12 18.65
CA VAL A 125 19.92 29.48 18.29
C VAL A 125 20.74 29.38 17.01
N GLY A 126 20.29 30.06 15.94
CA GLY A 126 20.94 30.03 14.62
C GLY A 126 20.60 28.81 13.75
N ALA A 127 19.55 28.05 14.07
CA ALA A 127 19.09 26.95 13.23
C ALA A 127 18.55 27.44 11.87
N PRO A 128 18.71 26.66 10.78
CA PRO A 128 19.27 25.30 10.76
C PRO A 128 20.81 25.26 10.75
N ASP A 129 21.50 26.34 10.41
CA ASP A 129 22.95 26.32 10.14
C ASP A 129 23.79 25.92 11.37
N SER A 130 23.33 26.28 12.58
CA SER A 130 24.01 25.92 13.83
C SER A 130 23.79 24.48 14.30
N LEU A 131 22.84 23.75 13.71
CA LEU A 131 22.53 22.38 14.13
C LEU A 131 23.65 21.41 13.72
N PRO A 132 23.92 20.35 14.50
CA PRO A 132 24.77 19.25 14.05
C PRO A 132 24.22 18.57 12.79
N GLU A 133 25.05 17.80 12.07
CA GLU A 133 24.70 17.21 10.77
C GLU A 133 23.43 16.35 10.81
N ASP A 134 23.28 15.50 11.82
CA ASP A 134 22.10 14.66 12.04
C ASP A 134 20.83 15.49 12.27
N GLY A 135 20.94 16.54 13.09
CA GLY A 135 19.87 17.52 13.32
C GLY A 135 19.49 18.30 12.07
N ARG A 136 20.46 18.80 11.31
CA ARG A 136 20.22 19.52 10.03
C ARG A 136 19.50 18.66 9.01
N ARG A 137 19.90 17.40 8.88
CA ARG A 137 19.25 16.46 7.95
C ARG A 137 17.78 16.25 8.30
N LEU A 138 17.48 16.01 9.58
CA LEU A 138 16.11 15.81 10.06
C LEU A 138 15.28 17.09 9.95
N TRP A 139 15.88 18.24 10.26
CA TRP A 139 15.25 19.55 10.10
C TRP A 139 14.88 19.78 8.62
N SER A 140 15.82 19.55 7.71
CA SER A 140 15.60 19.74 6.27
C SER A 140 14.50 18.82 5.74
N ALA A 141 14.50 17.54 6.13
CA ALA A 141 13.46 16.60 5.75
C ALA A 141 12.08 16.99 6.30
N ALA A 142 12.02 17.52 7.52
CA ALA A 142 10.78 17.96 8.16
C ALA A 142 10.21 19.28 7.60
N HIS A 143 11.06 20.12 7.01
CA HIS A 143 10.69 21.46 6.50
C HIS A 143 10.77 21.58 4.97
N ALA A 144 10.94 20.46 4.25
CA ALA A 144 10.87 20.45 2.79
C ALA A 144 9.49 20.92 2.31
N ASP A 145 9.45 21.86 1.37
CA ASP A 145 8.21 22.41 0.82
C ASP A 145 7.46 21.37 -0.03
N ARG A 146 6.12 21.43 -0.03
CA ARG A 146 5.25 20.52 -0.81
C ARG A 146 5.56 20.61 -2.31
N SER A 147 5.92 21.79 -2.81
CA SER A 147 6.15 22.04 -4.24
C SER A 147 7.37 21.31 -4.83
N GLN A 148 8.35 20.91 -4.01
CA GLN A 148 9.55 20.22 -4.48
C GLN A 148 9.38 18.69 -4.54
N ALA A 149 8.35 18.13 -3.90
CA ALA A 149 8.09 16.68 -3.86
C ALA A 149 7.29 16.18 -5.08
N ASP A 150 6.47 17.05 -5.69
CA ASP A 150 5.63 16.73 -6.86
C ASP A 150 6.48 16.35 -8.10
N ALA A 151 7.75 16.76 -8.17
CA ALA A 151 8.68 16.36 -9.23
C ALA A 151 8.97 14.85 -9.23
N GLY A 152 9.04 14.21 -8.06
CA GLY A 152 9.21 12.76 -7.96
C GLY A 152 7.95 11.97 -8.34
N GLU A 153 6.79 12.61 -8.27
CA GLU A 153 5.49 12.04 -8.68
C GLU A 153 5.37 11.96 -10.20
N GLN A 154 6.01 12.88 -10.91
CA GLN A 154 6.16 12.88 -12.38
C GLN A 154 7.07 11.73 -12.85
N ASP A 155 8.20 11.49 -12.16
CA ASP A 155 9.11 10.39 -12.47
C ASP A 155 8.47 9.00 -12.22
N ILE A 156 7.67 8.86 -11.16
CA ILE A 156 6.90 7.63 -10.90
C ILE A 156 5.82 7.43 -11.97
N ARG A 157 5.15 8.51 -12.39
CA ARG A 157 4.14 8.46 -13.45
C ARG A 157 4.75 8.04 -14.80
N GLU A 158 5.92 8.56 -15.16
CA GLU A 158 6.64 8.21 -16.39
C GLU A 158 7.10 6.73 -16.36
N ALA A 159 7.66 6.26 -15.25
CA ALA A 159 8.03 4.85 -15.06
C ALA A 159 6.82 3.89 -15.14
N LEU A 160 5.63 4.35 -14.74
CA LEU A 160 4.39 3.58 -14.86
C LEU A 160 3.82 3.56 -16.26
N GLU A 161 3.95 4.65 -17.03
CA GLU A 161 3.58 4.69 -18.44
C GLU A 161 4.47 3.78 -19.30
N GLU A 162 5.77 3.73 -19.03
CA GLU A 162 6.69 2.78 -19.67
C GLU A 162 6.32 1.32 -19.36
N SER A 163 5.99 1.01 -18.10
CA SER A 163 5.50 -0.30 -17.70
C SER A 163 4.15 -0.67 -18.35
N ARG A 164 3.28 0.32 -18.58
CA ARG A 164 2.02 0.18 -19.35
C ARG A 164 2.27 -0.23 -20.80
N ALA A 165 3.33 0.30 -21.43
CA ALA A 165 3.74 -0.07 -22.79
C ALA A 165 4.28 -1.51 -22.85
N ASP A 166 5.03 -1.94 -21.83
CA ASP A 166 5.50 -3.32 -21.69
C ASP A 166 4.37 -4.33 -21.46
N PHE A 167 3.33 -3.93 -20.72
CA PHE A 167 2.14 -4.73 -20.47
C PHE A 167 1.26 -4.88 -21.72
N ALA A 168 1.04 -3.79 -22.47
CA ALA A 168 0.34 -3.81 -23.75
C ALA A 168 1.03 -4.71 -24.79
N ALA A 169 2.35 -4.90 -24.66
CA ALA A 169 3.15 -5.80 -25.50
C ALA A 169 3.18 -7.26 -25.01
N GLY A 170 2.40 -7.64 -23.98
CA GLY A 170 2.22 -9.03 -23.54
C GLY A 170 3.44 -9.66 -22.85
N ARG A 171 4.39 -8.86 -22.34
CA ARG A 171 5.67 -9.36 -21.81
C ARG A 171 5.64 -9.77 -20.32
N TYR A 172 4.55 -9.52 -19.60
CA TYR A 172 4.51 -9.60 -18.14
C TYR A 172 4.61 -11.03 -17.55
N TYR A 173 4.20 -12.06 -18.29
CA TYR A 173 4.23 -13.45 -17.77
C TYR A 173 5.57 -14.18 -17.92
N LYS A 174 6.61 -13.56 -18.51
CA LYS A 174 7.87 -14.28 -18.79
C LYS A 174 8.99 -14.15 -17.76
N ASN A 175 8.94 -13.21 -16.81
CA ASN A 175 10.06 -13.06 -15.85
C ASN A 175 9.59 -12.84 -14.40
N ARG A 176 9.02 -13.90 -13.82
CA ARG A 176 8.79 -14.05 -12.36
C ARG A 176 10.09 -13.99 -11.53
N ALA A 177 11.27 -14.07 -12.18
CA ALA A 177 12.57 -13.97 -11.54
C ALA A 177 13.07 -12.52 -11.31
N SER A 178 12.73 -11.56 -12.19
CA SER A 178 13.24 -10.18 -12.06
C SER A 178 12.51 -9.34 -11.02
N LEU A 179 11.20 -9.53 -10.84
CA LEU A 179 10.41 -8.77 -9.86
C LEU A 179 10.83 -9.03 -8.41
N MET A 180 11.33 -10.24 -8.10
CA MET A 180 11.83 -10.57 -6.76
C MET A 180 13.18 -9.91 -6.44
N THR A 181 13.97 -9.56 -7.46
CA THR A 181 15.29 -8.92 -7.29
C THR A 181 15.18 -7.41 -7.09
N ALA A 182 14.16 -6.75 -7.65
CA ALA A 182 13.96 -5.31 -7.51
C ALA A 182 13.43 -4.89 -6.12
N VAL A 183 12.61 -5.73 -5.49
CA VAL A 183 11.97 -5.43 -4.19
C VAL A 183 12.84 -5.83 -2.99
N THR A 184 13.80 -6.73 -3.18
CA THR A 184 14.74 -7.13 -2.12
C THR A 184 16.15 -6.64 -2.43
N GLY A 185 16.49 -5.46 -1.93
CA GLY A 185 17.84 -4.89 -1.99
C GLY A 185 18.88 -5.71 -1.22
N LYS A 186 19.17 -6.94 -1.66
CA LYS A 186 20.31 -7.73 -1.20
C LYS A 186 21.45 -7.55 -2.18
N ARG A 187 22.40 -6.68 -1.83
CA ARG A 187 23.79 -6.78 -2.31
C ARG A 187 24.34 -8.14 -1.89
N ALA A 188 24.29 -9.13 -2.79
CA ALA A 188 25.11 -10.31 -2.67
C ALA A 188 26.57 -9.88 -2.91
N ARG A 189 27.34 -9.76 -1.82
CA ARG A 189 28.80 -9.71 -1.91
C ARG A 189 29.25 -11.01 -2.57
N ARG A 190 29.89 -10.92 -3.74
CA ARG A 190 30.63 -12.03 -4.33
C ARG A 190 31.85 -12.28 -3.45
N THR A 191 31.83 -13.39 -2.74
CA THR A 191 33.05 -14.08 -2.31
C THR A 191 33.64 -14.74 -3.55
N THR A 192 34.82 -14.31 -3.97
CA THR A 192 35.71 -15.10 -4.84
C THR A 192 37.15 -14.76 -4.49
N ALA A 193 37.87 -15.83 -4.12
CA ALA A 193 39.32 -15.98 -3.94
C ALA A 193 39.96 -15.27 -2.74
#